data_AF-A0A3L7X6Q6-F1
#
_entry.id   AF-A0A3L7X6Q6-F1
#
_cell.length_a   1.000
_cell.length_b   1.000
_cell.length_c   1.000
_cell.angle_alpha   90.00
_cell.angle_beta   90.00
_cell.angle_gamma   90.00
#
_symmetry.space_group_name_H-M   'P 1'
#
loop_
_entity.id
_entity.type
_entity.pdbx_description
1 polymer ?
#
loop_
_entity_poly.entity_id
_entity_poly.type
_entity_poly.pdbx_seq_one_letter_code
_entity_poly.pdbx_strand_id
1 'polypeptide(L)' 'SRAVGAANGQNPIAIVVPCHRVIGSTGALTGYGGGMDRKRWLLGHEVAQTAQQARVA' A
#
# COMPACT_ATOMS: atom_id res chain seq x y z
N SER A 1 -14.96 -5.77 -5.92
CA SER A 1 -14.65 -6.46 -4.64
C SER A 1 -14.78 -5.52 -3.42
N ARG A 2 -15.99 -4.99 -3.13
CA ARG A 2 -16.18 -3.98 -2.07
C ARG A 2 -15.82 -4.47 -0.66
N ALA A 3 -16.19 -5.70 -0.31
CA ALA A 3 -15.90 -6.28 1.00
C ALA A 3 -14.38 -6.37 1.28
N VAL A 4 -13.58 -6.71 0.27
CA VAL A 4 -12.12 -6.81 0.39
C VAL A 4 -11.49 -5.44 0.64
N GLY A 5 -11.98 -4.38 0.00
CA GLY A 5 -11.51 -3.02 0.24
C GLY A 5 -11.79 -2.54 1.67
N ALA A 6 -12.98 -2.82 2.18
CA ALA A 6 -13.34 -2.51 3.58
C ALA A 6 -12.47 -3.27 4.58
N ALA A 7 -12.29 -4.58 4.38
CA ALA A 7 -11.45 -5.42 5.24
C ALA A 7 -9.98 -4.95 5.26
N ASN A 8 -9.42 -4.58 4.10
CA ASN A 8 -8.06 -4.03 4.04
C ASN A 8 -7.90 -2.71 4.79
N GLY A 9 -8.93 -1.86 4.77
CA GLY A 9 -8.94 -0.59 5.52
C GLY A 9 -8.96 -0.77 7.03
N GLN A 10 -9.49 -1.90 7.52
CA GLN A 10 -9.60 -2.22 8.94
C GLN A 10 -8.45 -3.08 9.47
N ASN A 11 -7.42 -3.35 8.66
CA ASN A 11 -6.29 -4.17 9.09
C ASN A 11 -5.55 -3.54 10.30
N PRO A 12 -5.49 -4.21 11.46
CA PRO A 12 -4.83 -3.69 12.65
C PRO A 12 -3.30 -3.81 12.61
N ILE A 13 -2.75 -4.64 11.71
CA ILE A 13 -1.31 -4.88 11.58
C ILE A 13 -0.83 -4.34 10.24
N ALA A 14 -0.84 -3.02 10.10
CA ALA A 14 -0.37 -2.34 8.88
C ALA A 14 1.11 -2.62 8.61
N ILE A 15 1.54 -2.45 7.35
CA ILE A 15 2.90 -2.70 6.85
C ILE A 15 3.23 -4.19 6.75
N VAL A 16 3.16 -4.94 7.86
CA VAL A 16 3.43 -6.40 7.87
C VAL A 16 2.39 -7.14 7.05
N VAL A 17 1.11 -6.88 7.28
CA VAL A 17 0.05 -7.23 6.34
C VAL A 17 -0.07 -6.05 5.36
N PRO A 18 0.27 -6.23 4.07
CA PRO A 18 0.54 -5.13 3.15
C PRO A 18 -0.74 -4.53 2.55
N CYS A 19 -1.67 -4.08 3.40
CA CYS A 19 -2.94 -3.49 2.97
C CYS A 19 -2.76 -2.17 2.18
N HIS A 20 -1.60 -1.52 2.28
CA HIS A 20 -1.23 -0.37 1.43
C HIS A 20 -0.97 -0.74 -0.03
N ARG A 21 -0.75 -2.03 -0.36
CA ARG A 21 -0.54 -2.49 -1.75
C ARG A 21 -1.82 -2.74 -2.53
N VAL A 22 -2.99 -2.72 -1.86
CA VAL A 22 -4.29 -2.88 -2.54
C VAL A 22 -4.75 -1.53 -3.09
N ILE A 23 -5.01 -1.46 -4.40
CA ILE A 23 -5.42 -0.24 -5.10
C ILE A 23 -6.79 -0.46 -5.77
N GLY A 24 -7.62 0.58 -5.82
CA GLY A 24 -8.90 0.53 -6.52
C GLY A 24 -8.70 0.27 -8.01
N SER A 25 -9.67 -0.36 -8.67
CA SER A 25 -9.60 -0.68 -10.10
C SER A 25 -9.46 0.55 -11.01
N THR A 26 -9.80 1.74 -10.50
CA THR A 26 -9.62 3.03 -11.17
C THR A 26 -8.22 3.62 -11.00
N GLY A 27 -7.33 2.95 -10.26
CA GLY A 27 -6.03 3.49 -9.83
C GLY A 27 -6.10 4.40 -8.60
N ALA A 28 -7.29 4.65 -8.07
CA ALA A 28 -7.45 5.48 -6.87
C ALA A 28 -6.89 4.79 -5.63
N LEU A 29 -6.12 5.54 -4.82
CA LEU A 29 -5.72 5.11 -3.49
C LEU A 29 -6.91 5.27 -2.54
N THR A 30 -7.37 4.18 -1.94
CA THR A 30 -8.47 4.16 -0.97
C THR A 30 -8.22 3.14 0.14
N GLY A 31 -9.07 3.15 1.18
CA GLY A 31 -9.22 2.03 2.11
C GLY A 31 -7.96 1.66 2.88
N TYR A 32 -7.31 2.62 3.54
CA TYR A 32 -6.14 2.37 4.38
C TYR A 32 -6.28 3.07 5.74
N GLY A 33 -6.36 2.27 6.80
CA GLY A 33 -6.58 2.76 8.17
C GLY A 33 -5.46 3.65 8.72
N GLY A 34 -4.25 3.57 8.17
CA GLY A 34 -3.12 4.39 8.57
C GLY A 34 -3.03 5.78 7.92
N GLY A 35 -4.04 6.19 7.14
CA GLY A 35 -4.06 7.48 6.44
C GLY A 35 -3.42 7.48 5.05
N MET A 36 -3.99 8.28 4.14
CA MET A 36 -3.68 8.21 2.72
C MET A 36 -2.25 8.65 2.36
N ASP A 37 -1.70 9.62 3.08
CA ASP A 37 -0.33 10.10 2.84
C ASP A 37 0.69 9.01 3.14
N ARG A 38 0.48 8.26 4.23
CA ARG A 38 1.31 7.12 4.60
C ARG A 38 1.24 6.00 3.55
N LYS A 39 0.04 5.70 3.04
CA LYS A 39 -0.11 4.74 1.93
C LYS A 39 0.70 5.15 0.71
N ARG A 40 0.62 6.43 0.33
CA ARG A 40 1.35 6.97 -0.83
C ARG A 40 2.86 6.94 -0.62
N TRP A 41 3.33 7.32 0.57
CA TRP A 41 4.73 7.25 0.94
C TRP A 41 5.27 5.81 0.91
N LEU A 42 4.56 4.84 1.49
CA LEU A 42 4.97 3.44 1.51
C LEU A 42 5.15 2.87 0.10
N LEU A 43 4.20 3.15 -0.80
CA LEU A 43 4.29 2.72 -2.20
C LEU A 43 5.52 3.34 -2.88
N GLY A 44 5.79 4.63 -2.68
CA GLY A 44 6.98 5.29 -3.22
C GLY A 44 8.28 4.72 -2.63
N HIS A 45 8.29 4.43 -1.33
CA HIS A 45 9.42 3.82 -0.65
C HIS A 45 9.76 2.44 -1.22
N GLU A 46 8.77 1.58 -1.42
CA GLU A 46 8.95 0.23 -1.99
C GLU A 46 9.52 0.28 -3.43
N VAL A 47 9.05 1.24 -4.25
CA VAL A 47 9.58 1.47 -5.59
C VAL A 47 11.05 1.92 -5.53
N ALA A 48 11.38 2.88 -4.66
CA ALA A 48 12.74 3.35 -4.49
C ALA A 48 13.69 2.23 -4.00
N GLN A 49 13.22 1.38 -3.08
CA GLN A 49 13.98 0.22 -2.62
C GLN A 49 14.26 -0.78 -3.74
N THR A 50 13.26 -1.08 -4.56
CA THR A 50 13.43 -1.97 -5.72
C THR A 50 14.46 -1.41 -6.71
N ALA A 51 14.37 -0.11 -7.00
CA ALA A 51 15.33 0.57 -7.87
C ALA A 51 16.75 0.57 -7.30
N GLN A 52 16.90 0.73 -5.98
CA GLN A 52 18.21 0.68 -5.32
C GLN A 52 18.80 -0.73 -5.36
N GLN A 53 17.99 -1.78 -5.13
CA GLN A 53 18.42 -3.17 -5.21
C GLN A 53 18.92 -3.55 -6.61
N ALA A 54 18.25 -3.07 -7.66
CA ALA A 54 18.66 -3.32 -9.03
C ALA A 54 19.99 -2.64 -9.42
N ARG A 55 20.46 -1.64 -8.66
CA ARG A 55 21.73 -0.94 -8.93
C ARG A 55 22.96 -1.61 -8.29
N VAL A 56 22.74 -2.48 -7.32
CA VAL A 56 23.80 -3.19 -6.60
C VAL A 56 23.95 -4.64 -7.05
N ALA A 57 23.08 -5.10 -7.94
CA ALA A 57 23.16 -6.39 -8.62
C ALA A 57 23.80 -6.22 -10.00
#